data_AF-A0A428DIP3-F1
#
_entry.id   AF-A0A428DIP3-F1
#
_cell.length_a   1.000
_cell.length_b   1.000
_cell.length_c   1.000
_cell.angle_alpha   90.00
_cell.angle_beta   90.00
_cell.angle_gamma   90.00
#
_symmetry.space_group_name_H-M   'P 1'
#
loop_
_entity.id
_entity.type
_entity.pdbx_description
1 polymer ?
#
loop_
_entity_poly.entity_id
_entity_poly.type
_entity_poly.pdbx_seq_one_letter_code
_entity_poly.pdbx_strand_id
1 'polypeptide(L)' 'MKATPSQPVQEIEMIVEYFDKTVESISVTSNLEELEKLVSSSFGTGASMNFTSATPPFSINPRWVKKITYRTK' A
#
# COMPACT_ATOMS: atom_id res chain seq x y z
N MET A 1 27.94 4.30 -2.70
CA MET A 1 26.58 4.90 -2.69
C MET A 1 26.13 4.92 -1.24
N LYS A 2 25.78 6.09 -0.68
CA LYS A 2 25.27 6.17 0.70
C LYS A 2 23.86 5.61 0.65
N ALA A 3 23.62 4.42 1.21
CA ALA A 3 22.27 3.96 1.46
C ALA A 3 21.61 5.00 2.37
N THR A 4 20.63 5.74 1.86
CA THR A 4 19.70 6.47 2.72
C THR A 4 19.14 5.45 3.72
N PRO A 5 19.06 5.78 5.02
CA PRO A 5 18.43 4.87 5.96
C PRO A 5 17.02 4.61 5.45
N SER A 6 16.74 3.36 5.05
CA SER A 6 15.39 2.93 4.75
C SER A 6 14.54 3.29 5.96
N GLN A 7 13.40 3.96 5.76
CA GLN A 7 12.51 4.29 6.88
C GLN A 7 12.25 3.04 7.75
N PRO A 8 12.08 3.20 9.06
CA PRO A 8 11.79 2.04 9.90
C PRO A 8 10.48 1.37 9.44
N VAL A 9 10.41 0.05 9.61
CA VAL A 9 9.13 -0.66 9.49
C VAL A 9 8.21 -0.14 10.60
N GLN A 10 7.03 0.34 10.21
CA GLN A 10 6.06 0.95 11.11
C GLN A 10 4.63 0.61 10.72
N GLU A 11 3.68 0.86 11.62
CA GLU A 11 2.26 0.82 11.26
C GLU A 11 1.92 2.03 10.38
N ILE A 12 1.32 1.75 9.23
CA ILE A 12 0.85 2.73 8.26
C ILE A 12 -0.63 2.45 8.04
N GLU A 13 -1.46 3.47 8.23
CA GLU A 13 -2.85 3.43 7.79
C GLU A 13 -2.88 3.78 6.30
N MET A 14 -3.31 2.81 5.49
CA MET A 14 -3.51 2.96 4.06
C MET A 14 -5.00 3.18 3.78
N ILE A 15 -5.35 4.35 3.28
CA ILE A 15 -6.72 4.73 2.93
C ILE A 15 -6.87 4.51 1.42
N VAL A 16 -7.73 3.56 1.05
CA VAL A 16 -7.97 3.14 -0.33
C VAL A 16 -9.31 3.70 -0.79
N GLU A 17 -9.28 4.60 -1.77
CA GLU A 17 -10.48 5.13 -2.42
C GLU A 17 -10.71 4.37 -3.73
N TYR A 18 -11.88 3.75 -3.88
CA TYR A 18 -12.26 2.98 -5.07
C TYR A 18 -13.08 3.83 -6.07
N PHE A 19 -13.16 3.39 -7.32
CA PHE A 19 -13.92 4.10 -8.37
C PHE A 19 -15.45 4.16 -8.10
N ASP A 20 -15.98 3.18 -7.35
CA ASP A 20 -17.39 3.13 -6.92
C ASP A 20 -17.70 4.06 -5.72
N LYS A 21 -16.70 4.84 -5.27
CA LYS A 21 -16.73 5.74 -4.10
C LYS A 21 -16.66 5.03 -2.75
N THR A 22 -16.44 3.71 -2.71
CA THR A 22 -16.12 3.01 -1.48
C THR A 22 -14.76 3.48 -0.96
N VAL A 23 -14.62 3.59 0.36
CA VAL A 23 -13.37 3.94 1.03
C VAL A 23 -13.08 2.92 2.11
N GLU A 24 -11.88 2.34 2.10
CA GLU A 24 -11.41 1.39 3.10
C GLU A 24 -10.14 1.92 3.79
N SER A 25 -10.08 1.78 5.11
CA SER A 25 -8.86 2.01 5.91
C SER A 25 -8.24 0.68 6.29
N ILE A 26 -6.97 0.47 5.93
CA ILE A 26 -6.24 -0.77 6.16
C ILE A 26 -4.95 -0.46 6.91
N SER A 27 -4.75 -1.05 8.09
CA SER A 27 -3.47 -0.99 8.78
C SER A 27 -2.49 -2.00 8.18
N VAL A 28 -1.33 -1.53 7.74
CA VAL A 28 -0.23 -2.37 7.26
C VAL A 28 1.04 -2.06 8.04
N THR A 29 1.78 -3.10 8.43
CA THR A 29 3.12 -2.94 9.01
C THR A 29 4.13 -3.07 7.89
N SER A 30 4.72 -1.95 7.47
CA SER A 30 5.64 -1.91 6.33
C SER A 30 6.62 -0.76 6.44
N ASN A 31 7.65 -0.79 5.61
CA ASN A 31 8.43 0.40 5.28
C ASN A 31 7.63 1.22 4.24
N LEU A 32 7.49 2.53 4.45
CA LEU A 32 6.67 3.38 3.59
C LEU A 32 7.19 3.45 2.14
N GLU A 33 8.51 3.55 1.94
CA GLU A 33 9.11 3.60 0.60
C GLU A 33 8.90 2.29 -0.19
N GLU A 34 9.02 1.15 0.46
CA GLU A 34 8.74 -0.17 -0.13
C GLU A 34 7.25 -0.33 -0.47
N LEU A 35 6.38 0.15 0.42
CA LEU A 35 4.94 0.16 0.19
C LEU A 35 4.56 1.04 -1.02
N GLU A 36 5.11 2.25 -1.12
CA GLU A 36 4.89 3.15 -2.26
C GLU A 36 5.40 2.54 -3.56
N LYS A 37 6.56 1.87 -3.55
CA LYS A 37 7.09 1.14 -4.71
C LYS A 37 6.18 0.00 -5.15
N LEU A 38 5.68 -0.81 -4.21
CA LEU A 38 4.73 -1.89 -4.47
C LEU A 38 3.47 -1.33 -5.14
N VAL A 39 2.88 -0.30 -4.54
CA VAL A 39 1.66 0.34 -5.04
C VAL A 39 1.89 0.95 -6.42
N SER A 40 2.95 1.72 -6.61
CA SER A 40 3.28 2.33 -7.91
C SER A 40 3.50 1.27 -9.00
N SER A 41 4.18 0.17 -8.68
CA SER A 41 4.38 -0.94 -9.62
C SER A 41 3.06 -1.59 -10.01
N SER A 42 2.17 -1.82 -9.04
CA SER A 42 0.83 -2.37 -9.26
C SER A 42 -0.04 -1.44 -10.12
N PHE A 43 -0.01 -0.12 -9.90
CA PHE A 43 -0.72 0.82 -10.77
C PHE A 43 -0.18 0.84 -12.20
N GLY A 44 1.14 0.76 -12.38
CA GLY A 44 1.76 0.75 -13.71
C GLY A 44 1.53 -0.54 -14.51
N THR A 45 1.48 -1.69 -13.82
CA THR A 45 1.37 -3.01 -14.46
C THR A 45 -0.06 -3.57 -14.47
N GLY A 46 -0.94 -3.07 -13.59
CA GLY A 46 -2.25 -3.63 -13.32
C GLY A 46 -2.22 -4.95 -12.53
N ALA A 47 -1.06 -5.36 -12.02
CA ALA A 47 -0.93 -6.55 -11.17
C ALA A 47 -1.41 -6.26 -9.74
N SER A 48 -2.09 -7.23 -9.12
CA SER A 48 -2.60 -7.11 -7.76
C SER A 48 -1.52 -6.74 -6.75
N MET A 49 -1.85 -5.83 -5.82
CA MET A 49 -1.05 -5.58 -4.64
C MET A 49 -1.30 -6.71 -3.65
N ASN A 50 -0.26 -7.46 -3.27
CA ASN A 50 -0.40 -8.63 -2.39
C ASN A 50 0.23 -8.34 -1.02
N PHE A 51 -0.57 -8.47 0.04
CA PHE A 51 -0.15 -8.24 1.43
C PHE A 51 -0.14 -9.57 2.18
N THR A 52 0.87 -10.39 1.89
CA THR A 52 0.98 -11.75 2.43
C THR A 52 1.38 -11.82 3.90
N SER A 53 1.99 -10.75 4.43
CA SER A 53 2.35 -10.61 5.84
C SER A 53 1.19 -10.14 6.74
N ALA A 54 0.07 -9.71 6.14
CA ALA A 54 -1.12 -9.35 6.89
C ALA A 54 -1.82 -10.59 7.47
N THR A 55 -2.59 -10.40 8.53
CA THR A 55 -3.36 -11.48 9.18
C THR A 55 -4.83 -11.06 9.32
N PRO A 56 -5.75 -11.58 8.48
CA PRO A 56 -5.50 -12.49 7.37
C PRO A 56 -4.78 -11.83 6.18
N PRO A 57 -4.09 -12.61 5.33
CA PRO A 57 -3.54 -12.12 4.07
C PRO A 57 -4.65 -11.58 3.15
N PHE A 58 -4.35 -10.53 2.40
CA PHE A 58 -5.28 -9.95 1.43
C PHE A 58 -4.57 -9.42 0.19
N SER A 59 -5.35 -9.16 -0.85
CA SER A 59 -4.87 -8.56 -2.10
C SER A 59 -5.82 -7.47 -2.56
N ILE A 60 -5.28 -6.41 -3.17
CA ILE A 60 -6.06 -5.32 -3.75
C ILE A 60 -5.83 -5.31 -5.26
N ASN A 61 -6.92 -5.29 -6.03
CA ASN A 61 -6.86 -5.12 -7.47
C ASN A 61 -6.72 -3.63 -7.82
N PRO A 62 -5.57 -3.16 -8.35
CA PRO A 62 -5.34 -1.73 -8.62
C PRO A 62 -6.31 -1.17 -9.66
N ARG A 63 -6.95 -2.01 -10.50
CA ARG A 63 -7.91 -1.56 -11.52
C ARG A 63 -9.19 -0.96 -10.93
N TRP A 64 -9.51 -1.26 -9.67
CA TRP A 64 -10.68 -0.72 -8.98
C TRP A 64 -10.32 0.46 -8.09
N VAL A 65 -9.03 0.69 -7.84
CA VAL A 65 -8.56 1.74 -6.95
C VAL A 65 -8.40 3.04 -7.74
N LYS A 66 -9.01 4.10 -7.22
CA LYS A 66 -8.88 5.46 -7.74
C LYS A 66 -7.69 6.17 -7.14
N LYS A 67 -7.47 6.02 -5.83
CA LYS A 67 -6.40 6.70 -5.09
C LYS A 67 -6.04 5.93 -3.82
N ILE A 68 -4.77 6.01 -3.44
CA ILE A 68 -4.29 5.56 -2.12
C ILE A 68 -3.68 6.75 -1.40
N THR A 69 -3.97 6.89 -0.11
CA THR A 69 -3.35 7.87 0.79
C THR A 69 -2.75 7.15 1.98
N TYR A 70 -1.55 7.55 2.39
CA TYR A 70 -0.84 6.96 3.53
C TYR A 70 -0.88 7.90 4.74
N ARG A 71 -1.07 7.33 5.92
CA ARG A 71 -0.91 8.01 7.20
C ARG A 71 0.00 7.20 8.10
N THR A 72 1.13 7.77 8.45
CA THR A 72 2.02 7.24 9.49
C THR A 72 1.50 7.68 10.85
N LYS A 73 1.36 6.74 11.79
CA LYS A 73 1.12 7.07 13.21
C LYS A 73 2.42 7.47 13.90
#